data_AF-A0A0S7EF43-F1
#
_entry.id   AF-A0A0S7EF43-F1
#
_cell.length_a   1.000
_cell.length_b   1.000
_cell.length_c   1.000
_cell.angle_alpha   90.00
_cell.angle_beta   90.00
_cell.angle_gamma   90.00
#
_symmetry.space_group_name_H-M   'P 1'
#
loop_
_entity.id
_entity.type
_entity.pdbx_description
1 polymer ?
#
loop_
_entity_poly.entity_id
_entity_poly.type
_entity_poly.pdbx_seq_one_letter_code
_entity_poly.pdbx_strand_id
1 'polypeptide(L)'
;MLEQITKLVEQISSSEVAKGGITSDLTSAVTKETGDSIINGLKDSVSSGDISGLTNLLSGQASNIASNPIVTGMIGNLISGLVGKLGLSEGVAGSFANGVVPQVVSAIVAKIQGGESGFDMSTILSGLGQGGAQDMLGSLLGGKEGLGGAIDKLKGLF
;
A
#
# COMPACT_ATOMS: atom_id res chain seq x y z
N MET A 1 0.96 -13.85 1.50
CA MET A 1 0.44 -12.48 1.74
C MET A 1 -0.05 -11.82 0.46
N LEU A 2 0.80 -11.58 -0.55
CA LEU A 2 0.38 -10.92 -1.80
C LEU A 2 -0.80 -11.62 -2.48
N GLU A 3 -0.76 -12.94 -2.63
CA GLU A 3 -1.91 -13.70 -3.15
C GLU A 3 -3.20 -13.55 -2.32
N GLN A 4 -3.10 -13.39 -1.00
CA GLN A 4 -4.26 -13.19 -0.14
C GLN A 4 -4.82 -11.77 -0.29
N ILE A 5 -3.95 -10.77 -0.45
CA ILE A 5 -4.33 -9.40 -0.80
C ILE A 5 -4.99 -9.39 -2.18
N THR A 6 -4.39 -10.06 -3.17
CA THR A 6 -4.98 -10.21 -4.51
C THR A 6 -6.36 -10.84 -4.43
N LYS A 7 -6.55 -11.93 -3.68
CA LYS A 7 -7.87 -12.56 -3.50
C LYS A 7 -8.89 -11.64 -2.83
N LEU A 8 -8.48 -10.86 -1.82
CA LEU A 8 -9.34 -9.85 -1.20
C LEU A 8 -9.75 -8.77 -2.21
N VAL A 9 -8.78 -8.26 -2.95
CA VAL A 9 -9.00 -7.25 -3.99
C VAL A 9 -9.90 -7.81 -5.08
N GLU A 10 -9.71 -9.05 -5.54
CA GLU A 10 -10.58 -9.72 -6.52
C GLU A 10 -12.01 -9.82 -6.01
N GLN A 11 -12.21 -10.27 -4.77
CA GLN A 11 -13.54 -10.44 -4.19
C GLN A 11 -14.29 -9.10 -4.07
N ILE A 12 -13.61 -8.06 -3.59
CA ILE A 12 -14.20 -6.74 -3.37
C ILE A 12 -14.38 -6.02 -4.71
N SER A 13 -13.37 -6.04 -5.58
CA SER A 13 -13.42 -5.42 -6.92
C SER A 13 -14.50 -6.04 -7.78
N SER A 14 -14.71 -7.35 -7.73
CA SER A 14 -15.79 -8.01 -8.49
C SER A 14 -17.19 -7.49 -8.08
N SER A 15 -17.38 -7.18 -6.79
CA SER A 15 -18.63 -6.59 -6.30
C SER A 15 -18.82 -5.14 -6.75
N GLU A 16 -17.73 -4.36 -6.76
CA GLU A 16 -17.77 -2.94 -7.13
C GLU A 16 -17.79 -2.71 -8.66
N VAL A 17 -17.13 -3.56 -9.44
CA VAL A 17 -17.18 -3.57 -10.92
C VAL A 17 -18.61 -3.74 -11.41
N ALA A 18 -19.37 -4.64 -10.79
CA ALA A 18 -20.79 -4.86 -11.10
C ALA A 18 -21.66 -3.61 -10.87
N LYS A 19 -21.23 -2.69 -10.01
CA LYS A 19 -21.93 -1.42 -9.71
C LYS A 19 -21.42 -0.25 -10.55
N GLY A 20 -20.14 -0.28 -10.94
CA GLY A 20 -19.42 0.86 -11.52
C GLY A 20 -19.39 0.93 -13.05
N GLY A 21 -20.04 0.01 -13.77
CA GLY A 21 -20.06 0.03 -15.23
C GLY A 21 -18.71 -0.33 -15.89
N ILE A 22 -17.84 -1.02 -15.16
CA ILE A 22 -16.58 -1.57 -15.67
C ILE A 22 -16.89 -2.89 -16.41
N THR A 23 -16.35 -3.09 -17.60
CA THR A 23 -16.57 -4.32 -18.37
C THR A 23 -15.85 -5.51 -17.75
N SER A 24 -16.38 -6.73 -17.91
CA SER A 24 -15.78 -7.96 -17.37
C SER A 24 -14.33 -8.16 -17.80
N ASP A 25 -13.98 -7.69 -19.00
CA ASP A 25 -12.67 -7.85 -19.60
C ASP A 25 -11.62 -6.97 -18.91
N LEU A 26 -12.04 -5.86 -18.29
CA LEU A 26 -11.18 -4.97 -17.53
C LEU A 26 -11.08 -5.37 -16.05
N THR A 27 -11.96 -6.24 -15.54
CA THR A 27 -12.00 -6.63 -14.12
C THR A 27 -10.65 -7.07 -13.59
N SER A 28 -9.91 -7.91 -14.33
CA SER A 28 -8.60 -8.40 -13.90
C SER A 28 -7.57 -7.26 -13.84
N ALA A 29 -7.57 -6.37 -14.83
CA ALA A 29 -6.65 -5.23 -14.88
C ALA A 29 -6.95 -4.20 -13.78
N VAL A 30 -8.23 -3.92 -13.53
CA VAL A 30 -8.71 -3.04 -12.45
C VAL A 30 -8.36 -3.60 -11.09
N THR A 31 -8.57 -4.91 -10.89
CA THR A 31 -8.19 -5.62 -9.67
C THR A 31 -6.69 -5.50 -9.44
N LYS A 32 -5.87 -5.77 -10.47
CA LYS A 32 -4.42 -5.65 -10.38
C LYS A 32 -4.00 -4.24 -10.01
N GLU A 33 -4.52 -3.23 -10.69
CA GLU A 33 -4.20 -1.83 -10.42
C GLU A 33 -4.63 -1.39 -9.01
N THR A 34 -5.74 -1.94 -8.50
CA THR A 34 -6.19 -1.73 -7.12
C THR A 34 -5.19 -2.28 -6.11
N GLY A 35 -4.74 -3.53 -6.32
CA GLY A 35 -3.71 -4.15 -5.48
C GLY A 35 -2.41 -3.35 -5.51
N ASP A 36 -1.95 -2.98 -6.71
CA ASP A 36 -0.73 -2.19 -6.91
C ASP A 36 -0.85 -0.82 -6.21
N SER A 37 -1.98 -0.14 -6.31
CA SER A 37 -2.21 1.18 -5.69
C SER A 37 -2.19 1.12 -4.16
N ILE A 38 -2.75 0.07 -3.58
CA ILE A 38 -2.72 -0.15 -2.12
C ILE A 38 -1.30 -0.46 -1.67
N ILE A 39 -0.61 -1.39 -2.33
CA ILE A 39 0.78 -1.74 -2.00
C ILE A 39 1.69 -0.51 -2.11
N ASN A 40 1.54 0.27 -3.18
CA ASN A 40 2.31 1.49 -3.39
C ASN A 40 1.99 2.53 -2.31
N GLY A 41 0.73 2.77 -1.97
CA GLY A 41 0.40 3.73 -0.89
C GLY A 41 0.96 3.31 0.48
N LEU A 42 0.96 2.02 0.79
CA LEU A 42 1.60 1.52 2.01
C LEU A 42 3.13 1.72 1.94
N LYS A 43 3.76 1.42 0.79
CA LYS A 43 5.20 1.63 0.56
C LYS A 43 5.57 3.11 0.67
N ASP A 44 4.80 4.00 0.06
CA ASP A 44 5.00 5.45 0.07
C ASP A 44 4.94 5.98 1.51
N SER A 45 4.04 5.44 2.34
CA SER A 45 3.95 5.78 3.77
C SER A 45 5.23 5.38 4.53
N VAL A 46 5.76 4.20 4.26
CA VAL A 46 7.03 3.74 4.86
C VAL A 46 8.20 4.61 4.36
N SER A 47 8.28 4.86 3.05
CA SER A 47 9.37 5.61 2.42
C SER A 47 9.35 7.10 2.78
N SER A 48 8.18 7.69 3.04
CA SER A 48 8.04 9.07 3.53
C SER A 48 8.30 9.22 5.03
N GLY A 49 8.51 8.12 5.76
CA GLY A 49 8.76 8.13 7.20
C GLY A 49 7.49 8.17 8.05
N ASP A 50 6.30 8.09 7.46
CA ASP A 50 5.01 8.03 8.18
C ASP A 50 4.69 6.61 8.68
N ILE A 51 5.65 6.00 9.37
CA ILE A 51 5.47 4.67 9.97
C ILE A 51 4.41 4.73 11.07
N SER A 52 4.34 5.82 11.83
CA SER A 52 3.34 5.98 12.90
C SER A 52 1.92 6.04 12.35
N GLY A 53 1.66 6.82 11.30
CA GLY A 53 0.37 6.86 10.61
C GLY A 53 -0.02 5.50 10.05
N LEU A 54 0.94 4.80 9.45
CA LEU A 54 0.75 3.45 8.94
C LEU A 54 0.40 2.45 10.05
N THR A 55 1.12 2.46 11.17
CA THR A 55 0.81 1.59 12.31
C THR A 55 -0.56 1.89 12.92
N ASN A 56 -0.95 3.17 13.00
CA ASN A 56 -2.26 3.57 13.50
C ASN A 56 -3.39 3.09 12.57
N LEU A 57 -3.18 3.18 11.25
CA LEU A 57 -4.12 2.65 10.26
C LEU A 57 -4.25 1.13 10.40
N LEU A 58 -3.13 0.41 10.34
CA LEU A 58 -3.10 -1.06 10.30
C LEU A 58 -3.48 -1.72 11.63
N SER A 59 -3.32 -1.03 12.76
CA SER A 59 -3.81 -1.50 14.07
C SER A 59 -5.31 -1.23 14.28
N GLY A 60 -5.97 -0.57 13.32
CA GLY A 60 -7.38 -0.19 13.38
C GLY A 60 -7.70 0.91 14.40
N GLN A 61 -6.70 1.72 14.75
CA GLN A 61 -6.89 2.93 15.57
C GLN A 61 -7.35 4.13 14.75
N ALA A 62 -7.37 4.01 13.41
CA ALA A 62 -7.92 5.04 12.53
C ALA A 62 -9.44 5.16 12.71
N SER A 63 -9.90 6.30 13.24
CA SER A 63 -11.33 6.56 13.49
C SER A 63 -12.19 6.56 12.21
N ASN A 64 -11.59 6.95 11.08
CA ASN A 64 -12.22 6.85 9.76
C ASN A 64 -11.16 6.48 8.72
N ILE A 65 -11.22 5.25 8.21
CA ILE A 65 -10.30 4.73 7.20
C ILE A 65 -10.40 5.52 5.90
N ALA A 66 -11.61 5.89 5.45
CA ALA A 66 -11.80 6.59 4.18
C ALA A 66 -11.24 8.02 4.19
N SER A 67 -11.15 8.64 5.37
CA SER A 67 -10.55 9.98 5.53
C SER A 67 -9.06 9.94 5.91
N ASN A 68 -8.47 8.75 6.04
CA ASN A 68 -7.06 8.63 6.39
C ASN A 68 -6.17 9.11 5.22
N PRO A 69 -5.16 9.97 5.45
CA PRO A 69 -4.30 10.52 4.39
C PRO A 69 -3.65 9.45 3.50
N ILE A 70 -3.20 8.35 4.09
CA ILE A 70 -2.59 7.22 3.39
C ILE A 70 -3.61 6.59 2.44
N VAL A 71 -4.84 6.38 2.91
CA VAL A 71 -5.94 5.80 2.12
C VAL A 71 -6.39 6.75 1.01
N THR A 72 -6.46 8.06 1.29
CA THR A 72 -6.78 9.05 0.25
C THR A 72 -5.71 9.13 -0.84
N GLY A 73 -4.43 8.94 -0.48
CA GLY A 73 -3.35 8.80 -1.44
C GLY A 73 -3.50 7.57 -2.33
N MET A 74 -3.86 6.42 -1.75
CA MET A 74 -4.16 5.20 -2.51
C MET A 74 -5.32 5.38 -3.48
N ILE A 75 -6.39 6.08 -3.06
CA ILE A 75 -7.53 6.40 -3.94
C ILE A 75 -7.06 7.24 -5.12
N GLY A 76 -6.28 8.30 -4.89
CA GLY A 76 -5.75 9.16 -5.96
C GLY A 76 -4.83 8.41 -6.94
N ASN A 77 -3.96 7.54 -6.41
CA ASN A 77 -3.09 6.69 -7.21
C ASN A 77 -3.89 5.72 -8.08
N LEU A 78 -4.92 5.08 -7.49
CA LEU A 78 -5.79 4.17 -8.23
C LEU A 78 -6.55 4.90 -9.32
N ILE A 79 -7.18 6.04 -9.03
CA ILE A 79 -7.88 6.84 -10.05
C ILE A 79 -6.93 7.17 -11.21
N SER A 80 -5.73 7.63 -10.89
CA SER A 80 -4.71 7.96 -11.91
C SER A 80 -4.32 6.74 -12.75
N GLY A 81 -4.17 5.57 -12.12
CA GLY A 81 -3.88 4.31 -12.80
C GLY A 81 -5.03 3.84 -13.70
N LEU A 82 -6.26 3.86 -13.20
CA LEU A 82 -7.46 3.46 -13.94
C LEU A 82 -7.71 4.35 -15.16
N VAL A 83 -7.55 5.67 -15.01
CA VAL A 83 -7.71 6.62 -16.11
C VAL A 83 -6.55 6.49 -17.09
N GLY A 84 -5.30 6.59 -16.60
CA GLY A 84 -4.12 6.67 -17.44
C GLY A 84 -3.72 5.36 -18.11
N LYS A 85 -3.94 4.21 -17.46
CA LYS A 85 -3.52 2.89 -17.98
C LYS A 85 -4.67 2.10 -18.59
N LEU A 86 -5.88 2.21 -18.02
CA LEU A 86 -7.03 1.42 -18.45
C LEU A 86 -8.05 2.22 -19.28
N GLY A 87 -7.84 3.54 -19.43
CA GLY A 87 -8.70 4.39 -20.23
C GLY A 87 -10.11 4.58 -19.64
N LEU A 88 -10.29 4.32 -18.34
CA LEU A 88 -11.56 4.56 -17.66
C LEU A 88 -11.83 6.06 -17.55
N SER A 89 -13.10 6.46 -17.55
CA SER A 89 -13.46 7.85 -17.30
C SER A 89 -13.19 8.21 -15.83
N GLU A 90 -12.85 9.48 -15.57
CA GLU A 90 -12.59 9.97 -14.22
C GLU A 90 -13.74 9.70 -13.25
N GLY A 91 -14.99 9.81 -13.72
CA GLY A 91 -16.18 9.53 -12.90
C GLY A 91 -16.31 8.05 -12.51
N VAL A 92 -16.04 7.13 -13.45
CA VAL A 92 -16.08 5.68 -13.18
C VAL A 92 -14.91 5.27 -12.29
N ALA A 93 -13.69 5.71 -12.62
CA ALA A 93 -12.48 5.46 -11.84
C ALA A 93 -12.62 5.99 -10.41
N GLY A 94 -13.12 7.23 -10.27
CA GLY A 94 -13.39 7.87 -8.98
C GLY A 94 -14.41 7.09 -8.15
N SER A 95 -15.56 6.75 -8.72
CA SER A 95 -16.60 6.01 -8.00
C SER A 95 -16.10 4.65 -7.54
N PHE A 96 -15.42 3.92 -8.42
CA PHE A 96 -14.85 2.62 -8.11
C PHE A 96 -13.75 2.72 -7.03
N ALA A 97 -12.79 3.63 -7.17
CA ALA A 97 -11.68 3.76 -6.24
C ALA A 97 -12.14 4.15 -4.82
N ASN A 98 -13.10 5.08 -4.73
CA ASN A 98 -13.68 5.51 -3.45
C ASN A 98 -14.49 4.39 -2.76
N GLY A 99 -15.02 3.42 -3.52
CA GLY A 99 -15.70 2.25 -2.96
C GLY A 99 -14.72 1.15 -2.56
N VAL A 100 -13.82 0.77 -3.47
CA VAL A 100 -12.98 -0.43 -3.31
C VAL A 100 -11.83 -0.22 -2.32
N VAL A 101 -11.15 0.93 -2.35
CA VAL A 101 -9.90 1.12 -1.59
C VAL A 101 -10.18 1.11 -0.09
N PRO A 102 -11.15 1.88 0.46
CA PRO A 102 -11.44 1.83 1.88
C PRO A 102 -11.89 0.43 2.34
N GLN A 103 -12.65 -0.29 1.50
CA GLN A 103 -13.11 -1.64 1.82
C GLN A 103 -11.96 -2.65 1.89
N VAL A 104 -11.04 -2.63 0.91
CA VAL A 104 -9.88 -3.53 0.92
C VAL A 104 -8.98 -3.20 2.11
N VAL A 105 -8.69 -1.93 2.36
CA VAL A 105 -7.87 -1.53 3.52
C VAL A 105 -8.53 -1.95 4.82
N SER A 106 -9.85 -1.74 4.95
CA SER A 106 -10.60 -2.19 6.13
C SER A 106 -10.55 -3.71 6.30
N ALA A 107 -10.61 -4.49 5.21
CA ALA A 107 -10.49 -5.93 5.27
C ALA A 107 -9.09 -6.38 5.72
N ILE A 108 -8.03 -5.72 5.23
CA ILE A 108 -6.65 -5.96 5.67
C ILE A 108 -6.52 -5.68 7.18
N VAL A 109 -7.00 -4.53 7.64
CA VAL A 109 -6.99 -4.16 9.07
C VAL A 109 -7.72 -5.21 9.91
N ALA A 110 -8.91 -5.63 9.48
CA ALA A 110 -9.69 -6.65 10.18
C ALA A 110 -8.94 -7.98 10.28
N LYS A 111 -8.22 -8.38 9.23
CA LYS A 111 -7.39 -9.60 9.25
C LYS A 111 -6.20 -9.49 10.19
N ILE A 112 -5.55 -8.32 10.25
CA ILE A 112 -4.46 -8.05 11.21
C ILE A 112 -4.98 -8.13 12.64
N GLN A 113 -6.10 -7.47 12.93
CA GLN A 113 -6.73 -7.51 14.25
C GLN A 113 -7.23 -8.91 14.63
N GLY A 114 -7.64 -9.71 13.64
CA GLY A 114 -8.04 -11.10 13.82
C GLY A 114 -6.88 -12.08 14.00
N GLY A 115 -5.63 -11.65 13.83
CA GLY A 115 -4.45 -12.52 13.91
C GLY A 115 -4.40 -13.58 12.81
N GLU A 116 -4.93 -13.28 11.62
CA GLU A 116 -4.90 -14.23 10.50
C GLU A 116 -3.45 -14.46 10.02
N SER A 117 -3.05 -15.72 9.90
CA SER A 117 -1.71 -16.09 9.42
C SER A 117 -1.39 -15.46 8.07
N GLY A 118 -0.35 -14.62 8.02
CA GLY A 118 0.04 -13.88 6.81
C GLY A 118 -0.58 -12.49 6.70
N PHE A 119 -1.27 -12.01 7.73
CA PHE A 119 -1.64 -10.60 7.92
C PHE A 119 -1.07 -10.11 9.24
N ASP A 120 0.24 -10.20 9.40
CA ASP A 120 0.94 -9.67 10.57
C ASP A 120 1.55 -8.32 10.25
N MET A 121 1.35 -7.34 11.14
CA MET A 121 1.95 -6.00 11.01
C MET A 121 3.46 -6.07 10.74
N SER A 122 4.17 -6.93 11.48
CA SER A 122 5.62 -7.12 11.31
C SER A 122 5.97 -7.62 9.91
N THR A 123 5.22 -8.61 9.41
CA THR A 123 5.45 -9.18 8.08
C THR A 123 5.10 -8.20 6.97
N ILE A 124 4.04 -7.40 7.13
CA ILE A 124 3.65 -6.34 6.19
C ILE A 124 4.74 -5.26 6.13
N LEU A 125 5.15 -4.72 7.28
CA LEU A 125 6.20 -3.70 7.35
C LEU A 125 7.53 -4.23 6.80
N SER A 126 7.89 -5.48 7.13
CA SER A 126 9.09 -6.13 6.60
C SER A 126 9.01 -6.32 5.09
N GLY A 127 7.87 -6.77 4.56
CA GLY A 127 7.66 -6.99 3.13
C GLY A 127 7.65 -5.69 2.32
N LEU A 128 7.09 -4.60 2.86
CA LEU A 128 7.15 -3.27 2.26
C LEU A 128 8.57 -2.70 2.32
N GLY A 129 9.28 -2.97 3.41
CA GLY A 129 10.67 -2.58 3.57
C GLY A 129 11.62 -3.34 2.64
N GLN A 130 11.32 -4.56 2.26
CA GLN A 130 12.23 -5.38 1.45
C GLN A 130 12.30 -4.98 -0.03
N GLY A 131 11.41 -4.11 -0.51
CA GLY A 131 11.37 -3.58 -1.89
C GLY A 131 12.03 -2.20 -2.11
N GLY A 132 12.84 -1.73 -1.15
CA GLY A 132 13.56 -0.45 -1.24
C GLY A 132 14.04 0.14 0.10
N ALA A 133 13.57 -0.39 1.23
CA ALA A 133 14.01 0.00 2.55
C ALA A 133 14.99 -1.00 3.20
N GLN A 134 15.32 -2.15 2.63
CA GLN A 134 16.40 -3.02 3.16
C GLN A 134 17.74 -2.24 3.16
N ASP A 135 17.97 -1.38 2.16
CA ASP A 135 19.12 -0.47 2.13
C ASP A 135 18.98 0.70 3.12
N MET A 136 17.76 1.21 3.33
CA MET A 136 17.51 2.36 4.21
C MET A 136 17.47 1.97 5.70
N LEU A 137 16.80 0.87 6.03
CA LEU A 137 16.82 0.20 7.32
C LEU A 137 18.21 -0.40 7.57
N GLY A 138 18.84 -1.08 6.61
CA GLY A 138 20.25 -1.50 6.73
C GLY A 138 21.19 -0.34 7.07
N SER A 139 20.98 0.83 6.47
CA SER A 139 21.72 2.06 6.79
C SER A 139 21.34 2.71 8.13
N LEU A 140 20.08 2.57 8.59
CA LEU A 140 19.59 3.19 9.83
C LEU A 140 19.79 2.34 11.10
N LEU A 141 19.77 1.01 11.00
CA LEU A 141 19.76 0.12 12.17
C LEU A 141 20.88 -0.93 12.20
N GLY A 142 21.72 -1.03 11.17
CA GLY A 142 22.71 -2.11 11.10
C GLY A 142 24.09 -1.81 10.51
N GLY A 143 24.37 -0.60 10.03
CA GLY A 143 25.63 -0.31 9.36
C GLY A 143 26.79 0.10 10.27
N LYS A 144 27.24 -0.76 11.20
CA LYS A 144 28.51 -0.51 11.93
C LYS A 144 29.74 -0.49 10.99
N GLU A 145 29.57 -0.84 9.72
CA GLU A 145 30.58 -0.76 8.66
C GLU A 145 30.37 0.45 7.70
N GLY A 146 29.15 1.02 7.62
CA GLY A 146 28.82 2.09 6.66
C GLY A 146 29.18 3.50 7.12
N LEU A 147 29.01 3.81 8.41
CA LEU A 147 29.45 5.11 8.96
C LEU A 147 30.94 5.12 9.31
N GLY A 148 31.52 3.97 9.66
CA GLY A 148 32.96 3.86 9.92
C GLY A 148 33.80 4.21 8.69
N GLY A 149 33.49 3.65 7.52
CA GLY A 149 34.25 3.91 6.29
C GLY A 149 34.05 5.32 5.70
N ALA A 150 32.89 5.93 5.88
CA ALA A 150 32.62 7.28 5.40
C ALA A 150 33.32 8.35 6.25
N ILE A 151 33.41 8.15 7.57
CA ILE A 151 34.13 9.06 8.48
C ILE A 151 35.65 8.88 8.31
N ASP A 152 36.12 7.66 8.06
CA ASP A 152 37.54 7.37 7.84
C ASP A 152 38.06 7.95 6.52
N LYS A 153 37.25 7.90 5.45
CA LYS A 153 37.56 8.59 4.17
C LYS A 153 37.53 10.11 4.26
N LEU A 154 36.68 10.69 5.12
CA LEU A 154 36.64 12.14 5.33
C LEU A 154 37.85 12.63 6.16
N LYS A 155 38.35 11.80 7.08
CA LYS A 155 39.57 12.09 7.86
C LYS A 155 40.87 11.95 7.06
N GLY A 156 40.87 11.20 5.96
CA GLY A 156 42.02 11.09 5.05
C GLY A 156 42.18 12.26 4.06
N LEU A 157 41.29 13.25 4.11
CA LEU A 157 41.23 14.41 3.19
C LEU A 157 41.52 15.76 3.89
N PHE A 158 41.78 15.76 5.19
CA PHE A 158 42.25 16.90 6.00
C PHE A 158 43.55 16.55 6.69
#